data_AF-A0A5C7QFY7-F1
#
_entry.id   AF-A0A5C7QFY7-F1
#
_cell.length_a   1.000
_cell.length_b   1.000
_cell.length_c   1.000
_cell.angle_alpha   90.00
_cell.angle_beta   90.00
_cell.angle_gamma   90.00
#
_symmetry.space_group_name_H-M   'P 1'
#
loop_
_entity.id
_entity.type
_entity.pdbx_description
1 polymer ?
#
loop_
_entity_poly.entity_id
_entity_poly.type
_entity_poly.pdbx_seq_one_letter_code
_entity_poly.pdbx_strand_id
1 'polypeptide(L)'
;MLFIKIELWPGGDRTRKRELGQMTIGNIGGDIERGDYAVHATEHPSDITGLPKGVDEQFVVKNHKRRQSVWALVGLAAVRAVAHHGMKEVRAELAEERAALRVVGATKKHMENGRG
;
A
#
# COMPACT_ATOMS: atom_id res chain seq x y z
N MET A 1 -7.52 6.41 13.08
CA MET A 1 -8.06 5.84 11.83
C MET A 1 -7.44 6.60 10.69
N LEU A 2 -6.89 5.90 9.69
CA LEU A 2 -6.45 6.51 8.44
C LEU A 2 -7.52 6.30 7.38
N PHE A 3 -7.75 7.32 6.55
CA PHE A 3 -8.63 7.26 5.40
C PHE A 3 -7.85 7.73 4.18
N ILE A 4 -7.80 6.89 3.15
CA ILE A 4 -7.14 7.14 1.89
C ILE A 4 -8.21 7.14 0.81
N LYS A 5 -8.18 8.16 -0.03
CA LYS A 5 -9.07 8.29 -1.18
C LYS A 5 -8.24 8.38 -2.45
N ILE A 6 -8.57 7.57 -3.45
CA ILE A 6 -7.92 7.58 -4.76
C ILE A 6 -8.86 8.28 -5.74
N GLU A 7 -8.42 9.43 -6.23
CA GLU A 7 -9.13 10.19 -7.27
C GLU A 7 -8.22 10.35 -8.49
N LEU A 8 -8.77 10.09 -9.69
CA LEU A 8 -8.13 10.45 -10.95
C LEU A 8 -8.64 11.82 -11.39
N TRP A 9 -7.74 12.76 -11.61
CA TRP A 9 -8.04 14.09 -12.12
C TRP A 9 -7.47 14.21 -13.53
N PRO A 10 -8.29 14.05 -14.59
CA PRO A 10 -7.81 14.07 -15.97
C PRO A 10 -7.12 15.39 -16.30
N GLY A 11 -5.83 15.34 -16.66
CA GLY A 11 -5.03 16.55 -16.93
C GLY A 11 -4.87 17.49 -15.74
N GLY A 12 -5.04 17.00 -14.50
CA GLY A 12 -5.01 17.82 -13.28
C GLY A 12 -6.30 18.60 -13.01
N ASP A 13 -7.32 18.45 -13.86
CA ASP A 13 -8.58 19.15 -13.74
C ASP A 13 -9.50 18.50 -12.69
N ARG A 14 -9.65 19.19 -11.55
CA ARG A 14 -10.49 18.77 -10.42
C ARG A 14 -11.97 18.67 -10.77
N THR A 15 -12.46 19.44 -11.74
CA THR A 15 -13.87 19.42 -12.12
C THR A 15 -14.25 18.12 -12.81
N ARG A 16 -13.28 17.44 -13.42
CA ARG A 16 -13.44 16.14 -14.09
C ARG A 16 -13.00 14.97 -13.22
N LYS A 17 -12.84 15.18 -11.91
CA LYS A 17 -12.37 14.14 -11.01
C LYS A 17 -13.30 12.94 -10.98
N ARG A 18 -12.71 11.76 -10.87
CA ARG A 18 -13.43 10.50 -10.66
C ARG A 18 -12.79 9.78 -9.50
N GLU A 19 -13.61 9.32 -8.57
CA GLU A 19 -13.14 8.44 -7.50
C GLU A 19 -12.91 7.05 -8.09
N LEU A 20 -11.71 6.51 -7.87
CA LEU A 20 -11.35 5.15 -8.29
C LEU A 20 -11.49 4.16 -7.14
N GLY A 21 -11.32 4.61 -5.90
CA GLY A 21 -11.38 3.73 -4.75
C GLY A 21 -11.01 4.45 -3.46
N GLN A 22 -11.07 3.68 -2.38
CA GLN A 22 -10.83 4.19 -1.04
C GLN A 22 -10.28 3.07 -0.15
N MET A 23 -9.56 3.45 0.90
CA MET A 23 -9.01 2.52 1.89
C MET A 23 -9.13 3.13 3.28
N THR A 24 -9.71 2.39 4.22
CA THR A 24 -9.66 2.71 5.64
C THR A 24 -8.67 1.81 6.36
N ILE A 25 -7.94 2.36 7.33
CA ILE A 25 -7.02 1.63 8.19
C ILE A 25 -7.32 1.99 9.64
N GLY A 26 -8.00 1.09 10.35
CA GLY A 26 -8.38 1.23 11.75
C GLY A 26 -7.38 0.52 12.67
N ASN A 27 -6.95 1.18 13.75
CA ASN A 27 -6.20 0.51 14.81
C ASN A 27 -7.17 -0.34 15.64
N ILE A 28 -6.91 -1.64 15.73
CA ILE A 28 -7.75 -2.60 16.47
C ILE A 28 -7.00 -3.26 17.64
N GLY A 29 -5.73 -2.91 17.88
CA GLY A 29 -4.97 -3.48 18.99
C GLY A 29 -3.44 -3.32 18.89
N GLY A 30 -2.76 -4.02 19.79
CA GLY A 30 -1.30 -4.05 19.90
C GLY A 30 -0.74 -3.29 21.12
N ASP A 31 0.57 -3.16 21.18
CA ASP A 31 1.33 -2.55 22.26
C ASP A 31 2.05 -1.26 21.82
N ILE A 32 2.75 -0.58 22.72
CA ILE A 32 3.42 0.71 22.44
C ILE A 32 4.35 0.68 21.21
N GLU A 33 4.97 -0.45 20.89
CA GLU A 33 5.89 -0.59 19.76
C GLU A 33 5.19 -1.13 18.49
N ARG A 34 4.05 -1.82 18.63
CA ARG A 34 3.43 -2.57 17.54
C ARG A 34 1.92 -2.46 17.50
N GLY A 35 1.35 -2.30 16.31
CA GLY A 35 -0.10 -2.21 16.10
C GLY A 35 -0.65 -3.31 15.20
N ASP A 36 -1.89 -3.67 15.49
CA ASP A 36 -2.76 -4.45 14.60
C ASP A 36 -3.77 -3.51 13.95
N TYR A 37 -3.92 -3.63 12.63
CA TYR A 37 -4.75 -2.71 11.85
C TYR A 37 -5.75 -3.46 10.98
N ALA A 38 -7.05 -3.18 11.15
CA ALA A 38 -8.09 -3.57 10.21
C ALA A 38 -8.02 -2.68 8.98
N VAL A 39 -8.02 -3.29 7.80
CA VAL A 39 -8.01 -2.60 6.52
C VAL A 39 -9.28 -2.98 5.77
N HIS A 40 -9.95 -1.98 5.23
CA HIS A 40 -11.01 -2.15 4.25
C HIS A 40 -10.64 -1.34 3.02
N ALA A 41 -10.45 -2.01 1.89
CA ALA A 41 -10.02 -1.43 0.63
C ALA A 41 -11.07 -1.69 -0.44
N THR A 42 -11.51 -0.64 -1.13
CA THR A 42 -12.47 -0.73 -2.21
C THR A 42 -11.93 -0.08 -3.47
N GLU A 43 -12.29 -0.63 -4.61
CA GLU A 43 -12.04 -0.06 -5.93
C GLU A 43 -13.34 -0.11 -6.73
N HIS A 44 -13.70 1.01 -7.37
CA HIS A 44 -14.89 1.05 -8.21
C HIS A 44 -14.66 0.27 -9.51
N PRO A 45 -15.71 -0.35 -10.06
CA PRO A 45 -15.67 -0.88 -11.42
C PRO A 45 -15.17 0.17 -12.40
N SER A 46 -14.14 -0.18 -13.17
CA SER A 46 -13.50 0.76 -14.08
C SER A 46 -12.78 0.04 -15.20
N ASP A 47 -13.16 0.36 -16.44
CA ASP A 47 -12.46 -0.09 -17.64
C ASP A 47 -11.06 0.53 -17.75
N ILE A 48 -10.82 1.66 -17.07
CA ILE A 48 -9.54 2.37 -17.07
C ILE A 48 -8.50 1.62 -16.22
N THR A 49 -8.93 0.98 -15.12
CA THR A 49 -8.03 0.25 -14.21
C THR A 49 -7.99 -1.26 -14.49
N GLY A 50 -8.67 -1.72 -15.55
CA GLY A 50 -8.73 -3.14 -15.91
C GLY A 50 -9.53 -3.99 -14.92
N LEU A 51 -10.35 -3.35 -14.07
CA LEU A 51 -11.14 -4.00 -13.02
C LEU A 51 -12.64 -3.77 -13.26
N PRO A 52 -13.27 -4.53 -14.16
CA PRO A 52 -14.66 -4.30 -14.57
C PRO A 52 -15.69 -4.66 -13.47
N LYS A 53 -15.30 -5.36 -12.41
CA LYS A 53 -16.18 -5.71 -11.28
C LYS A 53 -15.97 -4.82 -10.05
N GLY A 54 -14.92 -4.00 -10.04
CA GLY A 54 -14.45 -3.35 -8.82
C GLY A 54 -13.96 -4.38 -7.80
N VAL A 55 -13.63 -3.88 -6.61
CA VAL A 55 -13.09 -4.69 -5.51
C VAL A 55 -13.61 -4.18 -4.17
N ASP A 56 -13.81 -5.10 -3.24
CA ASP A 56 -14.18 -4.84 -1.84
C ASP A 56 -13.51 -5.91 -0.95
N GLU A 57 -12.42 -5.53 -0.29
CA GLU A 57 -11.56 -6.45 0.47
C GLU A 57 -11.38 -5.98 1.90
N GLN A 58 -11.45 -6.94 2.83
CA GLN A 58 -11.22 -6.73 4.24
C GLN A 58 -10.14 -7.67 4.76
N PHE A 59 -9.15 -7.13 5.45
CA PHE A 59 -8.06 -7.93 6.03
C PHE A 59 -7.42 -7.22 7.22
N VAL A 60 -6.53 -7.94 7.92
CA VAL A 60 -5.79 -7.40 9.06
C VAL A 60 -4.29 -7.39 8.79
N VAL A 61 -3.67 -6.23 9.00
CA VAL A 61 -2.21 -6.09 9.11
C VAL A 61 -1.84 -6.30 10.58
N LYS A 62 -1.19 -7.42 10.89
CA LYS A 62 -0.77 -7.79 12.24
C LYS A 62 0.64 -7.32 12.55
N ASN A 63 0.89 -7.00 13.82
CA ASN A 63 2.23 -6.86 14.41
C ASN A 63 3.13 -5.79 13.73
N HIS A 64 2.53 -4.73 13.18
CA HIS A 64 3.25 -3.69 12.41
C HIS A 64 3.93 -2.70 13.36
N LYS A 65 5.23 -2.45 13.16
CA LYS A 65 6.00 -1.51 14.01
C LYS A 65 5.41 -0.10 13.90
N ARG A 66 5.30 0.62 15.03
CA ARG A 66 4.71 1.97 15.06
C ARG A 66 5.72 3.08 14.79
N ARG A 67 7.00 2.88 15.15
CA ARG A 67 8.09 3.85 14.95
C ARG A 67 8.66 3.78 13.52
N GLN A 68 7.80 4.02 12.54
CA GLN A 68 8.19 4.11 11.13
C GLN A 68 7.25 5.08 10.40
N SER A 69 7.61 5.41 9.16
CA SER A 69 6.77 6.24 8.31
C SER A 69 5.35 5.66 8.18
N VAL A 70 4.33 6.51 8.27
CA VAL A 70 2.93 6.12 8.00
C VAL A 70 2.77 5.48 6.62
N TRP A 71 3.59 5.90 5.64
CA TRP A 71 3.61 5.34 4.30
C TRP A 71 4.06 3.88 4.26
N ALA A 72 4.79 3.39 5.27
CA ALA A 72 5.12 1.98 5.37
C ALA A 72 3.87 1.12 5.67
N LEU A 73 2.95 1.63 6.49
CA LEU A 73 1.66 0.98 6.76
C LEU A 73 0.77 1.03 5.51
N VAL A 74 0.65 2.21 4.89
CA VAL A 74 -0.14 2.39 3.67
C VAL A 74 0.37 1.50 2.54
N GLY A 75 1.69 1.48 2.30
CA GLY A 75 2.31 0.64 1.27
C GLY A 75 2.09 -0.85 1.53
N LEU A 76 2.24 -1.31 2.78
CA LEU A 76 1.96 -2.71 3.12
C LEU A 76 0.48 -3.07 2.91
N ALA A 77 -0.44 -2.18 3.28
CA ALA A 77 -1.87 -2.36 3.06
C ALA A 77 -2.20 -2.42 1.55
N ALA A 78 -1.66 -1.51 0.75
CA ALA A 78 -1.84 -1.50 -0.71
C ALA A 78 -1.32 -2.78 -1.36
N VAL A 79 -0.12 -3.25 -1.00
CA VAL A 79 0.43 -4.52 -1.51
C VAL A 79 -0.47 -5.70 -1.18
N ARG A 80 -1.03 -5.75 0.04
CA ARG A 80 -1.96 -6.82 0.43
C ARG A 80 -3.28 -6.75 -0.31
N ALA A 81 -3.84 -5.55 -0.53
CA ALA A 81 -5.03 -5.38 -1.35
C ALA A 81 -4.81 -5.95 -2.76
N VAL A 82 -3.74 -5.52 -3.46
CA VAL A 82 -3.36 -6.06 -4.78
C VAL A 82 -3.24 -7.59 -4.77
N ALA A 83 -2.63 -8.16 -3.72
CA ALA A 83 -2.50 -9.60 -3.61
C ALA A 83 -3.87 -10.28 -3.53
N HIS A 84 -4.82 -9.77 -2.75
CA HIS A 84 -6.17 -10.34 -2.68
C HIS A 84 -6.90 -10.32 -4.03
N HIS A 85 -6.62 -9.33 -4.89
CA HIS A 85 -7.28 -9.16 -6.19
C HIS A 85 -6.82 -10.18 -7.26
N GLY A 86 -5.92 -11.11 -6.94
CA GLY A 86 -5.46 -12.15 -7.87
C GLY A 86 -4.59 -11.63 -9.03
N MET A 87 -4.13 -10.37 -8.97
CA MET A 87 -3.31 -9.73 -10.00
C MET A 87 -1.87 -10.27 -9.99
N LYS A 88 -1.62 -11.38 -10.69
CA LYS A 88 -0.32 -12.09 -10.70
C LYS A 88 0.83 -11.24 -11.24
N GLU A 89 0.57 -10.41 -12.25
CA GLU A 89 1.59 -9.56 -12.89
C GLU A 89 2.09 -8.47 -11.94
N VAL A 90 1.18 -7.75 -11.27
CA VAL A 90 1.53 -6.73 -10.27
C VAL A 90 2.29 -7.33 -9.08
N ARG A 91 1.98 -8.58 -8.69
CA ARG A 91 2.75 -9.28 -7.63
C ARG A 91 4.22 -9.51 -8.03
N ALA A 92 4.50 -9.77 -9.31
CA ALA A 92 5.86 -9.94 -9.81
C ALA A 92 6.62 -8.61 -9.80
N GLU A 93 6.02 -7.54 -10.33
CA GLU A 93 6.60 -6.18 -10.31
C GLU A 93 6.92 -5.72 -8.87
N LEU A 94 5.99 -5.93 -7.92
CA LEU A 94 6.21 -5.59 -6.51
C LEU A 94 7.34 -6.41 -5.86
N ALA A 95 7.55 -7.65 -6.30
CA ALA A 95 8.64 -8.48 -5.81
C ALA A 95 10.00 -8.02 -6.35
N GLU A 96 10.06 -7.63 -7.62
CA GLU A 96 11.25 -7.06 -8.27
C GLU A 96 11.66 -5.74 -7.63
N GLU A 97 10.72 -4.80 -7.45
CA GLU A 97 10.99 -3.51 -6.82
C GLU A 97 11.47 -3.70 -5.37
N ARG A 98 10.88 -4.64 -4.64
CA ARG A 98 11.33 -4.99 -3.28
C ARG A 98 12.74 -5.59 -3.28
N ALA A 99 13.11 -6.38 -4.29
CA ALA A 99 14.46 -6.90 -4.44
C ALA A 99 15.45 -5.75 -4.74
N ALA A 100 15.09 -4.82 -5.64
CA ALA A 100 15.90 -3.65 -5.95
C ALA A 100 16.15 -2.75 -4.72
N LEU A 101 15.10 -2.46 -3.93
CA LEU A 101 15.22 -1.67 -2.71
C LEU A 101 16.10 -2.33 -1.63
N ARG A 102 16.12 -3.68 -1.57
CA ARG A 102 17.02 -4.41 -0.68
C ARG A 102 18.48 -4.29 -1.09
N VAL A 103 18.78 -4.30 -2.39
CA VAL A 103 20.12 -4.09 -2.92
C VAL A 103 20.62 -2.69 -2.55
N VAL A 104 19.81 -1.65 -2.80
CA VAL A 104 20.16 -0.26 -2.46
C VAL A 104 20.43 -0.08 -0.97
N GLY A 105 19.63 -0.71 -0.10
CA GLY A 105 19.85 -0.70 1.35
C GLY A 105 21.15 -1.39 1.78
N ALA A 106 21.50 -2.50 1.14
CA ALA A 106 22.75 -3.22 1.40
C ALA A 106 23.98 -2.41 0.96
N THR A 107 23.91 -1.73 -0.19
CA THR A 107 25.00 -0.88 -0.69
C THR A 107 25.23 0.34 0.21
N LYS A 108 24.16 0.99 0.69
CA LYS A 108 24.28 2.09 1.67
C LYS A 108 24.93 1.64 2.97
N LYS A 109 24.52 0.49 3.51
CA LYS A 109 25.10 -0.08 4.73
C LYS A 109 26.58 -0.42 4.60
N HIS A 110 27.02 -0.90 3.42
CA HIS A 110 28.44 -1.13 3.13
C HIS A 110 29.24 0.18 3.02
N MET A 111 28.69 1.24 2.43
CA MET A 111 29.35 2.55 2.37
C MET A 111 29.45 3.23 3.74
N GLU A 112 28.47 3.06 4.62
CA GLU A 112 28.50 3.59 5.99
C GLU A 112 29.52 2.85 6.88
N ASN A 113 29.65 1.53 6.70
CA ASN A 113 30.61 0.71 7.46
C ASN A 113 32.07 0.79 6.96
N GLY A 114 32.29 1.32 5.74
CA GLY A 114 33.63 1.47 5.14
C GLY A 114 34.30 2.82 5.37
N ARG A 115 33.72 3.70 6.20
CA ARG A 115 34.27 5.01 6.59
C ARG A 115 34.76 5.05 8.05
N GLY A 116 34.91 3.89 8.70
CA GLY A 116 35.43 3.73 10.05
C GLY A 116 36.92 3.43 10.07
#